data_AF-A0A1H4DL34-F1
#
_entry.id   AF-A0A1H4DL34-F1
#
_cell.length_a   1.000
_cell.length_b   1.000
_cell.length_c   1.000
_cell.angle_alpha   90.00
_cell.angle_beta   90.00
_cell.angle_gamma   90.00
#
_symmetry.space_group_name_H-M   'P 1'
#
loop_
_entity.id
_entity.type
_entity.pdbx_description
1 polymer ?
#
loop_
_entity_poly.entity_id
_entity_poly.type
_entity_poly.pdbx_seq_one_letter_code
_entity_poly.pdbx_strand_id
1 'polypeptide(L)'
;MAFLHQMLQQAIEVEMPQEMAWLDGYDQATTALEQRFDLPKKDIAALVRMAWGNGGHLSKHRRKQYAHLPDSVLDEVETVVRQAFPP
;
A
#
# COMPACT_ATOMS: atom_id res chain seq x y z
N MET A 1 10.70 29.95 -11.37
CA MET A 1 10.93 28.74 -10.56
C MET A 1 9.64 28.43 -9.81
N ALA A 2 9.23 27.16 -9.80
CA ALA A 2 8.06 26.59 -9.10
C ALA A 2 6.68 26.76 -9.80
N PHE A 3 6.38 25.91 -10.80
CA PHE A 3 4.99 25.67 -11.23
C PHE A 3 4.72 24.28 -11.83
N LEU A 4 5.59 23.29 -11.59
CA LEU A 4 5.40 21.91 -12.06
C LEU A 4 5.63 20.89 -10.94
N HIS A 5 5.19 21.19 -9.72
CA HIS A 5 5.32 20.26 -8.59
C HIS A 5 3.99 19.83 -7.96
N GLN A 6 2.85 20.38 -8.39
CA GLN A 6 1.54 19.99 -7.86
C GLN A 6 0.67 19.20 -8.85
N MET A 7 0.92 19.27 -10.16
CA MET A 7 0.15 18.50 -11.15
C MET A 7 0.57 17.03 -11.28
N LEU A 8 1.70 16.63 -10.70
CA LEU A 8 2.10 15.22 -10.69
C LEU A 8 1.40 14.39 -9.60
N GLN A 9 0.56 15.02 -8.77
CA GLN A 9 -0.25 14.34 -7.76
C GLN A 9 -1.70 14.07 -8.23
N GLN A 10 -2.13 14.54 -9.40
CA GLN A 10 -3.54 14.46 -9.85
C GLN A 10 -3.78 13.74 -11.19
N ALA A 11 -2.75 13.18 -11.83
CA ALA A 11 -2.89 12.58 -13.17
C ALA A 11 -3.19 11.08 -13.17
N ILE A 12 -3.81 10.54 -12.11
CA ILE A 12 -4.32 9.16 -12.08
C ILE A 12 -5.74 9.16 -11.52
N GLU A 13 -6.56 10.11 -11.96
CA GLU A 13 -8.01 9.96 -11.87
C GLU A 13 -8.51 9.46 -13.22
N VAL A 14 -9.28 8.38 -13.16
CA VAL A 14 -10.14 7.82 -14.22
C VAL A 14 -9.50 6.86 -15.21
N GLU A 15 -9.50 5.57 -14.88
CA GLU A 15 -10.09 4.54 -15.76
C GLU A 15 -10.87 3.54 -14.86
N MET A 16 -12.10 3.19 -15.27
CA MET A 16 -13.01 2.13 -14.75
C MET A 16 -13.54 2.18 -13.28
N PRO A 17 -14.87 2.10 -13.03
CA PRO A 17 -15.43 2.12 -11.65
C PRO A 17 -14.99 0.95 -10.75
N GLN A 18 -14.53 -0.17 -11.32
CA GLN A 18 -13.93 -1.28 -10.56
C GLN A 18 -12.44 -1.06 -10.26
N GLU A 19 -11.70 -0.36 -11.12
CA GLU A 19 -10.29 -0.02 -10.90
C GLU A 19 -10.16 1.16 -9.93
N MET A 20 -11.13 2.09 -9.91
CA MET A 20 -11.16 3.20 -8.93
C MET A 20 -11.28 2.72 -7.48
N ALA A 21 -12.11 1.71 -7.19
CA ALA A 21 -12.23 1.16 -5.84
C ALA A 21 -10.93 0.48 -5.39
N TRP A 22 -10.19 -0.13 -6.34
CA TRP A 22 -8.90 -0.71 -6.07
C TRP A 22 -7.83 0.36 -5.81
N LEU A 23 -7.82 1.43 -6.61
CA LEU A 23 -6.91 2.56 -6.43
C LEU A 23 -7.16 3.28 -5.09
N ASP A 24 -8.42 3.48 -4.71
CA ASP A 24 -8.77 4.10 -3.43
C ASP A 24 -8.32 3.25 -2.23
N GLY A 25 -8.58 1.93 -2.26
CA GLY A 25 -8.07 1.02 -1.22
C GLY A 25 -6.54 0.97 -1.20
N TYR A 26 -5.89 1.03 -2.36
CA TYR A 26 -4.43 1.04 -2.47
C TYR A 26 -3.83 2.32 -1.90
N ASP A 27 -4.38 3.48 -2.24
CA ASP A 27 -3.93 4.78 -1.76
C ASP A 27 -4.17 4.94 -0.26
N GLN A 28 -5.31 4.47 0.26
CA GLN A 28 -5.58 4.43 1.69
C GLN A 28 -4.59 3.54 2.42
N ALA A 29 -4.32 2.34 1.91
CA ALA A 29 -3.39 1.41 2.55
C ALA A 29 -1.95 1.94 2.56
N THR A 30 -1.48 2.47 1.43
CA THR A 30 -0.12 3.03 1.32
C THR A 30 0.04 4.29 2.18
N THR A 31 -0.94 5.20 2.17
CA THR A 31 -0.91 6.43 2.99
C THR A 31 -0.91 6.10 4.49
N ALA A 32 -1.75 5.16 4.93
CA ALA A 32 -1.80 4.74 6.33
C ALA A 32 -0.46 4.15 6.81
N LEU A 33 0.19 3.36 5.96
CA LEU A 33 1.50 2.77 6.26
C LEU A 33 2.62 3.82 6.22
N GLU A 34 2.61 4.75 5.27
CA GLU A 34 3.56 5.87 5.19
C GLU A 34 3.48 6.78 6.42
N GLN A 35 2.28 6.97 6.99
CA GLN A 35 2.10 7.77 8.20
C GLN A 35 2.55 7.04 9.48
N ARG A 36 2.43 5.71 9.51
CA ARG A 36 2.77 4.88 10.69
C ARG A 36 4.24 4.45 10.69
N PHE A 37 4.83 4.29 9.51
CA PHE A 37 6.18 3.75 9.35
C PHE A 37 7.00 4.60 8.39
N ASP A 38 8.20 4.98 8.81
CA ASP A 38 9.18 5.67 7.97
C ASP A 38 9.90 4.67 7.06
N LEU A 39 9.16 4.06 6.13
CA LEU A 39 9.67 3.11 5.17
C LEU A 39 9.74 3.71 3.77
N PRO A 40 10.66 3.22 2.92
CA PRO A 40 10.69 3.63 1.53
C PRO A 40 9.35 3.34 0.85
N LYS A 41 8.78 4.34 0.15
CA LYS A 41 7.51 4.22 -0.59
C LYS A 41 7.45 2.97 -1.49
N LYS A 42 8.59 2.62 -2.11
CA LYS A 42 8.74 1.42 -2.95
C LYS A 42 8.46 0.11 -2.19
N ASP A 43 8.85 0.04 -0.92
CA ASP A 43 8.73 -1.14 -0.09
C ASP A 43 7.30 -1.25 0.46
N ILE A 44 6.70 -0.14 0.88
CA ILE A 44 5.28 -0.05 1.25
C ILE A 44 4.40 -0.49 0.08
N ALA A 45 4.61 0.08 -1.11
CA ALA A 45 3.91 -0.27 -2.33
C ALA A 45 4.02 -1.77 -2.68
N ALA A 46 5.22 -2.35 -2.51
CA ALA A 46 5.45 -3.77 -2.72
C ALA A 46 4.69 -4.64 -1.70
N LEU A 47 4.74 -4.28 -0.42
CA LEU A 47 4.08 -4.99 0.68
C LEU A 47 2.54 -4.98 0.52
N VAL A 48 1.96 -3.81 0.22
CA VAL A 48 0.51 -3.67 -0.02
C VAL A 48 0.07 -4.55 -1.19
N ARG A 49 0.76 -4.48 -2.34
CA ARG A 49 0.43 -5.33 -3.51
C ARG A 49 0.54 -6.83 -3.19
N MET A 50 1.57 -7.23 -2.44
CA MET A 50 1.79 -8.62 -2.07
C MET A 50 0.73 -9.14 -1.11
N ALA A 51 0.36 -8.35 -0.10
CA ALA A 51 -0.69 -8.71 0.84
C ALA A 51 -2.04 -8.80 0.14
N TRP A 52 -2.39 -7.80 -0.69
CA TRP A 52 -3.62 -7.78 -1.46
C TRP A 52 -3.75 -9.00 -2.39
N GLY A 53 -2.70 -9.30 -3.16
CA GLY A 53 -2.68 -10.47 -4.06
C GLY A 53 -2.81 -11.83 -3.36
N ASN A 54 -2.69 -11.87 -2.03
CA ASN A 54 -2.84 -13.08 -1.21
C ASN A 54 -3.96 -12.92 -0.16
N GLY A 55 -5.01 -12.18 -0.51
CA GLY A 55 -6.23 -12.06 0.31
C GLY A 55 -6.05 -11.23 1.59
N GLY A 56 -5.13 -10.27 1.57
CA GLY A 56 -4.81 -9.42 2.71
C GLY A 56 -3.75 -10.01 3.64
N HIS A 57 -2.99 -11.03 3.22
CA HIS A 57 -1.96 -11.67 4.03
C HIS A 57 -0.60 -11.75 3.33
N LEU A 58 0.48 -11.51 4.05
CA LEU A 58 1.84 -11.73 3.57
C LEU A 58 2.23 -13.20 3.72
N SER A 59 2.71 -13.80 2.63
CA SER A 59 3.19 -15.18 2.68
C SER A 59 4.43 -15.32 3.58
N LYS A 60 4.64 -16.52 4.13
CA LYS A 60 5.80 -16.82 5.00
C LYS A 60 7.14 -16.50 4.34
N HIS A 61 7.24 -16.66 3.03
CA HIS A 61 8.43 -16.30 2.26
C HIS A 61 8.65 -14.78 2.23
N ARG A 62 7.59 -13.98 2.06
CA ARG A 62 7.68 -12.51 2.09
C ARG A 62 8.02 -12.00 3.48
N ARG A 63 7.42 -12.56 4.54
CA ARG A 63 7.83 -12.22 5.92
C ARG A 63 9.33 -12.46 6.14
N LYS A 64 9.88 -13.58 5.64
CA LYS A 64 11.33 -13.84 5.70
C LYS A 64 12.17 -12.86 4.87
N GLN A 65 11.69 -12.47 3.68
CA GLN A 65 12.37 -11.49 2.84
C GLN A 65 12.44 -10.11 3.52
N TYR A 66 11.41 -9.76 4.29
CA TYR A 66 11.34 -8.54 5.08
C TYR A 66 11.67 -8.76 6.55
N ALA A 67 12.45 -9.79 6.91
CA ALA A 67 12.82 -10.09 8.30
C ALA A 67 13.67 -9.00 8.98
N HIS A 68 14.14 -8.02 8.21
CA HIS A 68 14.78 -6.81 8.74
C HIS A 68 13.77 -5.79 9.28
N LEU A 69 12.49 -5.92 8.94
CA LEU A 69 11.39 -5.15 9.49
C LEU A 69 10.84 -5.85 10.75
N PRO A 70 10.36 -5.10 11.75
CA PRO A 70 9.64 -5.68 12.86
C PRO A 70 8.41 -6.44 12.40
N ASP A 71 8.12 -7.59 13.00
CA ASP A 71 6.92 -8.37 12.69
C ASP A 71 5.64 -7.56 12.87
N SER A 72 5.63 -6.60 13.82
CA SER A 72 4.51 -5.67 14.03
C SER A 72 4.19 -4.82 12.80
N VAL A 73 5.21 -4.48 11.98
CA VAL A 73 4.99 -3.75 10.72
C VAL A 73 4.28 -4.65 9.72
N LEU A 74 4.69 -5.91 9.62
CA LEU A 74 4.12 -6.88 8.68
C LEU A 74 2.67 -7.21 9.06
N ASP A 75 2.40 -7.35 10.35
CA ASP A 75 1.03 -7.56 10.87
C ASP A 75 0.14 -6.32 10.63
N GLU A 76 0.70 -5.12 10.78
CA GLU A 76 -0.01 -3.88 10.50
C GLU A 76 -0.34 -3.73 9.01
N VAL A 77 0.59 -4.09 8.12
CA VAL A 77 0.35 -4.12 6.67
C VAL A 77 -0.84 -5.01 6.33
N GLU A 78 -0.89 -6.21 6.88
CA GLU A 78 -2.02 -7.13 6.66
C GLU A 78 -3.33 -6.52 7.15
N THR A 79 -3.32 -5.92 8.33
CA THR A 79 -4.49 -5.27 8.93
C THR A 79 -5.00 -4.13 8.06
N VAL A 80 -4.10 -3.24 7.65
CA VAL A 80 -4.41 -2.07 6.82
C VAL A 80 -4.95 -2.51 5.47
N VAL A 81 -4.34 -3.50 4.82
CA VAL A 81 -4.82 -4.03 3.53
C VAL A 81 -6.20 -4.66 3.67
N ARG A 82 -6.46 -5.43 4.73
CA ARG A 82 -7.80 -6.00 4.96
C ARG A 82 -8.87 -4.97 5.26
N GLN A 83 -8.50 -3.84 5.85
CA GLN A 83 -9.41 -2.71 6.10
C GLN A 83 -9.70 -1.93 4.82
N ALA A 84 -8.69 -1.69 4.00
CA ALA A 84 -8.80 -0.91 2.78
C ALA A 84 -9.45 -1.68 1.61
N PHE A 85 -9.37 -3.01 1.63
CA PHE A 85 -10.00 -3.90 0.65
C PHE A 85 -11.05 -4.82 1.33
N PRO A 86 -12.22 -4.27 1.71
CA PRO A 86 -13.32 -5.09 2.21
C PRO A 86 -13.84 -6.05 1.12
N PRO A 87 -14.34 -7.24 1.49
CA PRO A 87 -14.87 -8.24 0.56
C PRO A 87 -16.17 -7.81 -0.15
#